data_AF-A0A2D5BRE1-F1
#
_entry.id   AF-A0A2D5BRE1-F1
#
_cell.length_a   1.000
_cell.length_b   1.000
_cell.length_c   1.000
_cell.angle_alpha   90.00
_cell.angle_beta   90.00
_cell.angle_gamma   90.00
#
_symmetry.space_group_name_H-M   'P 1'
#
loop_
_entity.id
_entity.type
_entity.pdbx_description
1 polymer ?
#
loop_
_entity_poly.entity_id
_entity_poly.type
_entity_poly.pdbx_seq_one_letter_code
_entity_poly.pdbx_strand_id
1 'polypeptide(L)'
;MPFERNSFFTGRESELPKLEKLLFTEGRPKKIAVSGLGGVGKTSLTIELVYRTREHQEDYSIFWVPATNFESLQQAYLNICTQLQLPGWYDRNEDPKRLLQSYMSQASVSQWLLVNDDADDINM
;
A
#
# COMPACT_ATOMS: atom_id res chain seq x y z
N MET A 1 6.29 6.82 0.57
CA MET A 1 6.30 6.15 1.89
C MET A 1 6.65 7.22 2.92
N PRO A 2 5.71 7.61 3.79
CA PRO A 2 5.82 8.83 4.59
C PRO A 2 6.39 8.62 6.01
N PHE A 3 6.71 7.39 6.42
CA PHE A 3 7.08 7.07 7.81
C PHE A 3 8.50 6.52 7.91
N GLU A 4 9.22 6.85 8.97
CA GLU A 4 10.52 6.22 9.22
C GLU A 4 10.35 4.81 9.79
N ARG A 5 11.35 3.93 9.57
CA ARG A 5 11.35 2.61 10.20
C ARG A 5 11.61 2.78 11.69
N ASN A 6 10.81 2.13 12.52
CA ASN A 6 11.10 2.06 13.94
C ASN A 6 12.22 1.03 14.19
N SER A 7 13.42 1.49 14.55
CA SER A 7 14.56 0.64 14.89
C SER A 7 14.36 -0.20 16.16
N PHE A 8 13.38 0.17 16.99
CA PHE A 8 12.97 -0.57 18.19
C PHE A 8 11.68 -1.38 17.98
N PHE A 9 11.29 -1.65 16.72
CA PHE A 9 10.16 -2.54 16.46
C PHE A 9 10.43 -3.92 17.08
N THR A 10 9.55 -4.34 17.96
CA THR A 10 9.65 -5.57 18.74
C THR A 10 8.25 -6.12 18.98
N GLY A 11 8.15 -7.42 19.26
CA GLY A 11 6.87 -8.09 19.26
C GLY A 11 6.38 -8.34 17.83
N ARG A 12 5.29 -9.11 17.70
CA ARG A 12 4.66 -9.48 16.42
C ARG A 12 5.44 -10.48 15.57
N GLU A 13 6.37 -11.20 16.16
CA GLU A 13 7.18 -12.24 15.50
C GLU A 13 6.31 -13.40 14.99
N SER A 14 5.08 -13.55 15.50
CA SER A 14 4.13 -14.55 15.00
C SER A 14 3.30 -14.04 13.82
N GLU A 15 2.96 -12.76 13.80
CA GLU A 15 2.09 -12.13 12.82
C GLU A 15 2.83 -11.68 11.57
N LEU A 16 4.03 -11.12 11.72
CA LEU A 16 4.80 -10.55 10.62
C LEU A 16 5.19 -11.62 9.57
N PRO A 17 5.78 -12.78 9.94
CA PRO A 17 6.06 -13.84 8.97
C PRO A 17 4.79 -14.41 8.33
N LYS A 18 3.67 -14.39 9.05
CA LYS A 18 2.37 -14.83 8.51
C LYS A 18 1.89 -13.86 7.43
N LEU A 19 2.01 -12.55 7.65
CA LEU A 19 1.66 -11.52 6.66
C LEU A 19 2.56 -11.63 5.42
N GLU A 20 3.87 -11.74 5.61
CA GLU A 20 4.84 -11.93 4.52
C GLU A 20 4.47 -13.17 3.68
N LYS A 21 4.20 -14.31 4.34
CA LYS A 21 3.79 -15.54 3.67
C LYS A 21 2.48 -15.38 2.89
N LEU A 22 1.50 -14.69 3.44
CA LEU A 22 0.21 -14.51 2.78
C LEU A 22 0.33 -13.62 1.53
N LEU A 23 1.17 -12.57 1.55
CA LEU A 23 1.35 -11.63 0.43
C LEU A 23 2.21 -12.20 -0.69
N PHE A 24 3.35 -12.80 -0.33
CA PHE A 24 4.42 -13.07 -1.29
C PHE A 24 4.45 -14.51 -1.79
N THR A 25 3.63 -15.42 -1.25
CA THR A 25 3.51 -16.77 -1.82
C THR A 25 2.68 -16.74 -3.11
N GLU A 26 3.14 -17.44 -4.15
CA GLU A 26 2.40 -17.60 -5.40
C GLU A 26 1.04 -18.29 -5.20
N GLY A 27 0.04 -17.90 -6.01
CA GLY A 27 -1.31 -18.47 -5.96
C GLY A 27 -2.12 -18.14 -4.69
N ARG A 28 -1.61 -17.26 -3.81
CA ARG A 28 -2.26 -16.85 -2.55
C ARG A 28 -2.92 -15.47 -2.63
N PRO A 29 -3.72 -15.07 -1.61
CA PRO A 29 -4.46 -13.82 -1.64
C PRO A 29 -3.54 -12.61 -1.87
N LYS A 30 -3.77 -11.90 -2.97
CA LYS A 30 -3.07 -10.63 -3.30
C LYS A 30 -3.62 -9.43 -2.54
N LYS A 31 -4.65 -9.63 -1.70
CA LYS A 31 -5.27 -8.61 -0.86
C LYS A 31 -5.41 -9.17 0.55
N ILE A 32 -4.94 -8.41 1.53
CA ILE A 32 -4.99 -8.76 2.95
C ILE A 32 -5.47 -7.56 3.73
N ALA A 33 -6.32 -7.81 4.72
CA ALA A 33 -6.69 -6.81 5.73
C ALA A 33 -5.93 -7.11 7.04
N VAL A 34 -5.32 -6.07 7.61
CA VAL A 34 -4.76 -6.10 8.96
C VAL A 34 -5.74 -5.36 9.86
N SER A 35 -6.50 -6.08 10.69
CA SER A 35 -7.56 -5.52 11.53
C SER A 35 -7.33 -5.82 13.02
N GLY A 36 -8.00 -5.05 13.88
CA GLY A 36 -7.82 -5.11 15.33
C GLY A 36 -8.15 -3.77 15.99
N LEU A 37 -8.18 -3.76 17.32
CA LEU A 37 -8.56 -2.59 18.13
C LEU A 37 -7.68 -1.36 17.84
N GLY A 38 -8.21 -0.17 18.12
CA GLY A 38 -7.47 1.09 18.06
C GLY A 38 -6.21 1.03 18.94
N GLY A 39 -5.09 1.58 18.46
CA GLY A 39 -3.83 1.63 19.21
C GLY A 39 -3.07 0.31 19.34
N VAL A 40 -3.56 -0.81 18.80
CA VAL A 40 -2.90 -2.13 18.92
C VAL A 40 -1.61 -2.26 18.08
N GLY A 41 -1.27 -1.26 17.28
CA GLY A 41 -0.03 -1.23 16.47
C GLY A 41 -0.15 -1.82 15.07
N LYS A 42 -1.34 -1.83 14.46
CA LYS A 42 -1.57 -2.35 13.09
C LYS A 42 -0.70 -1.62 12.05
N THR A 43 -0.74 -0.30 12.06
CA THR A 43 0.05 0.54 11.15
C THR A 43 1.55 0.32 11.36
N SER A 44 2.01 0.18 12.61
CA SER A 44 3.41 -0.14 12.91
C SER A 44 3.84 -1.49 12.35
N LEU A 45 2.99 -2.53 12.45
CA LEU A 45 3.24 -3.84 11.85
C LEU A 45 3.33 -3.75 10.32
N THR A 46 2.44 -3.00 9.68
CA THR A 46 2.45 -2.78 8.23
C THR A 46 3.68 -1.98 7.77
N ILE A 47 4.11 -0.99 8.54
CA ILE A 47 5.34 -0.22 8.26
C ILE A 47 6.56 -1.15 8.27
N GLU A 48 6.70 -1.99 9.30
CA GLU A 48 7.83 -2.94 9.38
C GLU A 48 7.83 -3.92 8.20
N LEU A 49 6.66 -4.47 7.85
CA LEU A 49 6.50 -5.32 6.65
C LEU A 49 6.97 -4.61 5.37
N VAL A 50 6.59 -3.34 5.19
CA VAL A 50 7.00 -2.52 4.04
C VAL A 50 8.52 -2.36 3.99
N TYR A 51 9.16 -2.07 5.12
CA TYR A 51 10.62 -1.94 5.17
C TYR A 51 11.33 -3.27 4.85
N ARG A 52 10.86 -4.39 5.41
CA ARG A 52 11.41 -5.71 5.07
C ARG A 52 11.20 -6.10 3.61
N THR A 53 10.08 -5.67 3.01
CA THR A 53 9.82 -5.90 1.58
C THR A 53 10.87 -5.18 0.74
N ARG A 54 11.19 -3.91 1.07
CA ARG A 54 12.24 -3.15 0.37
C ARG A 54 13.61 -3.78 0.50
N GLU A 55 13.93 -4.37 1.65
CA GLU A 55 15.22 -5.00 1.91
C GLU A 55 15.39 -6.33 1.16
N HIS A 56 14.31 -7.10 1.01
CA HIS A 56 14.37 -8.44 0.41
C HIS A 56 13.90 -8.52 -1.04
N GLN A 57 13.18 -7.51 -1.53
CA GLN A 57 12.55 -7.52 -2.86
C GLN A 57 12.73 -6.15 -3.52
N GLU A 58 13.89 -5.92 -4.13
CA GLU A 58 14.27 -4.65 -4.75
C GLU A 58 13.34 -4.20 -5.88
N ASP A 59 12.66 -5.16 -6.54
CA ASP A 59 11.77 -4.90 -7.68
C ASP A 59 10.38 -4.36 -7.28
N TYR A 60 10.06 -4.30 -5.98
CA TYR A 60 8.75 -3.85 -5.52
C TYR A 60 8.64 -2.32 -5.41
N SER A 61 7.72 -1.75 -6.17
CA SER A 61 7.25 -0.39 -5.94
C SER A 61 6.26 -0.34 -4.78
N ILE A 62 6.45 0.58 -3.83
CA ILE A 62 5.60 0.67 -2.64
C ILE A 62 4.84 1.99 -2.61
N PHE A 63 3.52 1.89 -2.58
CA PHE A 63 2.58 3.00 -2.55
C PHE A 63 1.81 2.99 -1.24
N TRP A 64 1.78 4.13 -0.57
CA TRP A 64 1.06 4.31 0.69
C TRP A 64 -0.08 5.31 0.48
N VAL A 65 -1.30 4.87 0.69
CA VAL A 65 -2.53 5.62 0.49
C VAL A 65 -3.24 5.77 1.84
N PRO A 66 -3.28 6.98 2.41
CA PRO A 66 -4.19 7.26 3.51
C PRO A 66 -5.63 7.10 3.03
N ALA A 67 -6.41 6.29 3.74
CA ALA A 67 -7.82 6.02 3.45
C ALA A 67 -8.73 6.58 4.56
N THR A 68 -8.33 7.68 5.18
CA THR A 68 -9.04 8.32 6.31
C THR A 68 -10.32 9.03 5.86
N ASN A 69 -10.34 9.57 4.65
CA ASN A 69 -11.50 10.17 3.99
C ASN A 69 -11.32 10.20 2.46
N PHE A 70 -12.41 10.38 1.71
CA PHE A 70 -12.42 10.32 0.25
C PHE A 70 -11.43 11.30 -0.40
N GLU A 71 -11.31 12.52 0.14
CA GLU A 71 -10.40 13.55 -0.38
C GLU A 71 -8.93 13.13 -0.26
N SER A 72 -8.53 12.64 0.92
CA SER A 72 -7.16 12.15 1.17
C SER A 72 -6.78 10.98 0.26
N LEU A 73 -7.73 10.07 0.03
CA LEU A 73 -7.58 8.91 -0.83
C LEU A 73 -7.41 9.32 -2.29
N GLN A 74 -8.27 10.21 -2.79
CA GLN A 74 -8.19 10.76 -4.15
C GLN A 74 -6.89 11.51 -4.39
N GLN A 75 -6.49 12.37 -3.44
CA GLN A 75 -5.24 13.12 -3.52
C GLN A 75 -4.02 12.19 -3.53
N ALA A 76 -4.04 11.12 -2.74
CA ALA A 76 -2.97 10.13 -2.72
C ALA A 76 -2.84 9.40 -4.07
N TYR A 77 -3.95 8.98 -4.68
CA TYR A 77 -3.93 8.39 -6.02
C TYR A 77 -3.41 9.37 -7.08
N LEU A 78 -3.86 10.63 -7.05
CA LEU A 78 -3.37 11.67 -7.96
C LEU A 78 -1.86 11.90 -7.80
N ASN A 79 -1.37 11.96 -6.56
CA ASN A 79 0.06 12.09 -6.27
C ASN A 79 0.86 10.92 -6.84
N ILE A 80 0.36 9.68 -6.71
CA ILE A 80 1.01 8.49 -7.30
C ILE A 80 1.02 8.60 -8.82
N CYS A 81 -0.11 8.93 -9.45
CA CYS A 81 -0.20 9.10 -10.91
C CYS A 81 0.77 10.17 -11.43
N THR A 82 0.92 11.26 -10.66
CA THR A 82 1.83 12.37 -10.98
C THR A 82 3.29 11.93 -10.88
N GLN A 83 3.66 11.20 -9.81
CA GLN A 83 5.02 10.67 -9.61
C GLN A 83 5.42 9.67 -10.70
N LEU A 84 4.47 8.85 -11.15
CA LEU A 84 4.66 7.90 -12.25
C LEU A 84 4.54 8.55 -13.65
N GLN A 85 4.20 9.85 -13.71
CA GLN A 85 3.95 10.60 -14.95
C GLN A 85 2.95 9.91 -15.89
N LEU A 86 1.87 9.35 -15.33
CA LEU A 86 0.89 8.60 -16.10
C LEU A 86 0.15 9.49 -17.11
N PRO A 87 0.07 9.13 -18.40
CA PRO A 87 -0.71 9.91 -19.37
C PRO A 87 -2.13 10.16 -18.86
N GLY A 88 -2.57 11.43 -18.84
CA GLY A 88 -3.89 11.82 -18.33
C GLY A 88 -3.92 12.25 -16.87
N TRP A 89 -2.81 12.17 -16.09
CA TRP A 89 -2.80 12.60 -14.69
C TRP A 89 -3.20 14.07 -14.46
N TYR A 90 -3.05 14.91 -15.49
CA TYR A 90 -3.37 16.34 -15.49
C TYR A 90 -4.82 16.65 -15.90
N ASP A 91 -5.58 15.67 -16.41
CA ASP A 91 -6.98 15.88 -16.78
C ASP A 91 -7.87 15.78 -15.53
N ARG A 92 -8.63 16.85 -15.25
CA ARG A 92 -9.53 16.91 -14.10
C ARG A 92 -10.77 16.03 -14.25
N ASN A 93 -11.05 15.54 -15.45
CA ASN A 93 -12.17 14.63 -15.71
C ASN A 93 -11.78 13.16 -15.54
N GLU A 94 -10.49 12.86 -15.45
CA GLU A 94 -10.00 11.51 -15.20
C GLU A 94 -10.09 11.16 -13.72
N ASP A 95 -10.46 9.91 -13.43
CA ASP A 95 -10.43 9.36 -12.08
C ASP A 95 -9.03 8.81 -11.79
N PRO A 96 -8.25 9.42 -10.88
CA PRO A 96 -6.88 8.99 -10.58
C PRO A 96 -6.80 7.52 -10.15
N LYS A 97 -7.83 6.99 -9.49
CA LYS A 97 -7.87 5.58 -9.07
C LYS A 97 -7.96 4.66 -10.29
N ARG A 98 -8.81 5.00 -11.26
CA ARG A 98 -8.95 4.23 -12.51
C ARG A 98 -7.69 4.32 -13.36
N LEU A 99 -7.09 5.50 -13.44
CA LEU A 99 -5.84 5.70 -14.16
C LEU A 99 -4.72 4.83 -13.58
N LEU A 100 -4.54 4.87 -12.25
CA LEU A 100 -3.56 4.03 -11.58
C LEU A 100 -3.86 2.54 -11.76
N GLN A 101 -5.13 2.13 -11.64
CA GLN A 101 -5.53 0.74 -11.83
C GLN A 101 -5.21 0.24 -13.24
N SER A 102 -5.48 1.04 -14.27
CA SER A 102 -5.18 0.72 -15.66
C SER A 102 -3.68 0.52 -15.86
N TYR A 103 -2.87 1.43 -15.33
CA TYR A 103 -1.41 1.33 -15.36
C TYR A 103 -0.90 0.07 -14.64
N MET A 104 -1.32 -0.15 -13.39
CA MET A 104 -0.88 -1.27 -12.55
C MET A 104 -1.31 -2.66 -13.06
N SER A 105 -2.24 -2.70 -14.02
CA SER A 105 -2.71 -3.95 -14.65
C SER A 105 -1.88 -4.36 -15.88
N GLN A 106 -0.93 -3.53 -16.32
CA GLN A 106 -0.10 -3.83 -17.48
C GLN A 106 1.00 -4.84 -17.13
N ALA A 107 1.27 -5.78 -18.03
CA ALA A 107 2.30 -6.81 -17.84
C ALA A 107 3.73 -6.24 -17.73
N SER A 108 3.96 -5.02 -18.24
CA SER A 108 5.24 -4.32 -18.18
C SER A 108 5.52 -3.64 -16.83
N VAL A 109 4.50 -3.52 -15.96
CA VAL A 109 4.68 -2.89 -14.66
C VAL A 109 5.26 -3.92 -13.69
N SER A 110 6.38 -3.55 -13.07
CA SER A 110 7.03 -4.34 -12.03
C SER A 110 6.09 -4.62 -10.86
N GLN A 111 6.49 -5.56 -10.00
CA GLN A 111 5.71 -5.90 -8.83
C GLN A 111 5.50 -4.68 -7.93
N TRP A 112 4.34 -4.61 -7.29
CA TRP A 112 3.97 -3.48 -6.45
C TRP A 112 3.23 -3.92 -5.20
N LEU A 113 3.35 -3.10 -4.16
CA LEU A 113 2.60 -3.19 -2.92
C LEU A 113 1.86 -1.88 -2.69
N LEU A 114 0.54 -1.95 -2.60
CA LEU A 114 -0.33 -0.84 -2.27
C LEU A 114 -0.87 -1.02 -0.85
N VAL A 115 -0.58 -0.07 0.03
CA VAL A 115 -1.09 -0.04 1.40
C VAL A 115 -2.17 1.03 1.51
N ASN A 116 -3.39 0.63 1.84
CA ASN A 116 -4.45 1.54 2.27
C ASN A 116 -4.47 1.55 3.80
N ASP A 117 -4.10 2.67 4.41
CA ASP A 117 -4.03 2.82 5.87
C ASP A 117 -5.25 3.57 6.40
N ASP A 118 -5.75 3.17 7.57
CA ASP A 118 -6.98 3.72 8.19
C ASP A 118 -8.27 3.54 7.38
N ALA A 119 -8.38 2.43 6.64
CA ALA A 119 -9.52 2.11 5.78
C ALA A 119 -10.73 1.57 6.57
N ASP A 120 -11.35 2.43 7.38
CA ASP A 120 -12.45 2.06 8.28
C ASP A 120 -13.85 2.21 7.65
N ASP A 121 -14.00 3.01 6.58
CA ASP A 121 -15.27 3.19 5.86
C ASP A 121 -15.32 2.37 4.57
N ILE A 122 -16.30 1.47 4.47
CA ILE A 122 -16.51 0.62 3.29
C ILE A 122 -17.17 1.39 2.13
N ASN A 123 -17.73 2.58 2.39
CA ASN A 123 -18.43 3.39 1.40
C ASN A 123 -17.52 4.42 0.71
N MET A 124 -16.23 4.45 1.05
CA MET A 124 -15.21 5.29 0.40
C MET A 124 -14.71 4.76 -0.95
#